data_AF-A0A928TAE7-F1
#
_entry.id   AF-A0A928TAE7-F1
#
_cell.length_a   1.000
_cell.length_b   1.000
_cell.length_c   1.000
_cell.angle_alpha   90.00
_cell.angle_beta   90.00
_cell.angle_gamma   90.00
#
_symmetry.space_group_name_H-M   'P 1'
#
loop_
_entity.id
_entity.type
_entity.pdbx_description
1 polymer ?
#
loop_
_entity_poly.entity_id
_entity_poly.type
_entity_poly.pdbx_seq_one_letter_code
_entity_poly.pdbx_strand_id
1 'polypeptide(L)'
;MEAFARQCGALFSYDWLTSLDPRDGGQQHETYVDLKCPEWRIKVTGPNLALISRRRRIPELGALEYLTSCHLANIIFGDQIEFLGVILTEEGPRLVIRQPEVEAADPDNPHPMKPAINRWLRSAGFEYDEGAWTREGDLVVVSDEHEGNFILAAEGIRPIDLHLTRLSWATGEVIPWEQNPVNPRRTATL
;
A
#
# COMPACT_ATOMS: atom_id res chain seq x y z
N MET A 1 -8.16 14.64 -13.00
CA MET A 1 -7.60 14.65 -11.63
C MET A 1 -7.55 16.06 -11.03
N GLU A 2 -6.91 17.04 -11.69
CA GLU A 2 -6.84 18.41 -11.16
C GLU A 2 -8.21 19.06 -10.88
N ALA A 3 -9.13 19.03 -11.84
CA ALA A 3 -10.47 19.60 -11.67
C ALA A 3 -11.23 18.97 -10.48
N PHE A 4 -11.10 17.65 -10.31
CA PHE A 4 -11.66 16.91 -9.19
C PHE A 4 -11.03 17.34 -7.86
N ALA A 5 -9.70 17.43 -7.79
CA ALA A 5 -9.01 17.86 -6.58
C ALA A 5 -9.37 19.30 -6.18
N ARG A 6 -9.51 20.22 -7.16
CA ARG A 6 -10.00 21.59 -6.91
C ARG A 6 -11.41 21.59 -6.34
N GLN A 7 -12.32 20.81 -6.94
CA GLN A 7 -13.70 20.72 -6.50
C GLN A 7 -13.83 20.16 -5.06
N CYS A 8 -12.98 19.18 -4.71
CA CYS A 8 -13.01 18.53 -3.40
C CYS A 8 -12.18 19.25 -2.34
N GLY A 9 -11.51 20.37 -2.65
CA GLY A 9 -10.60 21.02 -1.72
C GLY A 9 -9.36 20.16 -1.37
N ALA A 10 -9.02 19.21 -2.24
CA ALA A 10 -7.97 18.22 -2.04
C ALA A 10 -6.66 18.61 -2.76
N LEU A 11 -6.31 19.90 -2.69
CA LEU A 11 -5.07 20.44 -3.23
C LEU A 11 -4.08 20.74 -2.11
N PHE A 12 -2.88 20.18 -2.24
CA PHE A 12 -1.75 20.46 -1.37
C PHE A 12 -0.74 21.33 -2.09
N SER A 13 -0.10 22.24 -1.34
CA SER A 13 0.98 23.07 -1.87
C SER A 13 2.32 22.34 -1.78
N TYR A 14 3.29 22.78 -2.58
CA TYR A 14 4.66 22.34 -2.42
C TYR A 14 5.25 22.80 -1.08
N ASP A 15 4.88 24.00 -0.60
CA ASP A 15 5.26 24.49 0.73
C ASP A 15 4.80 23.53 1.84
N TRP A 16 3.58 22.98 1.74
CA TRP A 16 3.11 21.95 2.66
C TRP A 16 4.00 20.71 2.61
N LEU A 17 4.35 20.21 1.42
CA LEU A 17 5.23 19.05 1.27
C LEU A 17 6.59 19.28 1.93
N THR A 18 7.18 20.46 1.73
CA THR A 18 8.47 20.83 2.32
C THR A 18 8.43 21.05 3.83
N SER A 19 7.23 21.15 4.42
CA SER A 19 7.05 21.24 5.87
C SER A 19 7.07 19.87 6.56
N LEU A 20 7.01 18.77 5.80
CA LEU A 20 7.04 17.41 6.32
C LEU A 20 8.49 16.90 6.50
N ASP A 21 8.66 15.97 7.43
CA ASP A 21 9.95 15.31 7.68
C ASP A 21 10.15 14.17 6.66
N PRO A 22 11.14 14.26 5.74
CA PRO A 22 11.38 13.23 4.74
C PRO A 22 11.90 11.95 5.40
N ARG A 23 11.49 10.81 4.87
CA ARG A 23 11.93 9.50 5.32
C ARG A 23 12.38 8.65 4.15
N ASP A 24 13.20 7.65 4.43
CA ASP A 24 13.63 6.67 3.43
C ASP A 24 12.39 6.06 2.76
N GLY A 25 12.26 6.37 1.47
CA GLY A 25 11.12 5.97 0.66
C GLY A 25 11.33 4.64 -0.02
N GLY A 26 10.22 3.99 -0.35
CA GLY A 26 10.20 2.84 -1.24
C GLY A 26 10.55 3.24 -2.67
N GLN A 27 10.51 2.28 -3.60
CA GLN A 27 10.81 2.59 -4.98
C GLN A 27 9.75 3.51 -5.59
N GLN A 28 8.46 3.35 -5.22
CA GLN A 28 7.27 3.91 -5.88
C GLN A 28 6.89 5.34 -5.49
N HIS A 29 7.34 5.83 -4.34
CA HIS A 29 6.93 7.11 -3.78
C HIS A 29 8.01 7.67 -2.84
N GLU A 30 8.00 8.99 -2.72
CA GLU A 30 8.68 9.67 -1.62
C GLU A 30 7.84 9.51 -0.37
N THR A 31 8.50 9.31 0.78
CA THR A 31 7.79 9.14 2.05
C THR A 31 8.14 10.22 3.04
N TYR A 32 7.16 10.59 3.84
CA TYR A 32 7.25 11.68 4.80
C TYR A 32 6.46 11.35 6.05
N VAL A 33 6.76 12.09 7.12
CA VAL A 33 5.97 12.11 8.35
C VAL A 33 5.62 13.56 8.68
N ASP A 34 4.37 13.82 9.07
CA ASP A 34 4.03 15.07 9.74
C ASP A 34 4.34 14.89 11.24
N LEU A 35 5.28 15.67 11.78
CA LEU A 35 5.65 15.58 13.20
C LEU A 35 4.49 15.89 14.16
N LYS A 36 3.40 16.51 13.67
CA LYS A 36 2.17 16.71 14.44
C LYS A 36 1.31 15.46 14.53
N CYS A 37 1.44 14.56 13.56
CA CYS A 37 0.69 13.31 13.46
C CYS A 37 1.67 12.17 13.08
N PRO A 38 2.64 11.85 13.94
CA PRO A 38 3.72 10.90 13.63
C PRO A 38 3.23 9.47 13.42
N GLU A 39 1.99 9.16 13.82
CA GLU A 39 1.35 7.87 13.61
C GLU A 39 0.92 7.63 12.16
N TRP A 40 1.09 8.63 11.28
CA TRP A 40 0.78 8.52 9.85
C TRP A 40 2.03 8.65 8.98
N ARG A 41 2.20 7.67 8.10
CA ARG A 41 3.12 7.74 6.96
C ARG A 41 2.43 8.44 5.80
N ILE A 42 3.00 9.53 5.31
CA ILE A 42 2.57 10.22 4.09
C ILE A 42 3.42 9.69 2.93
N LYS A 43 2.78 9.39 1.80
CA LYS A 43 3.45 8.95 0.57
C LYS A 43 3.02 9.82 -0.59
N VAL A 44 4.00 10.21 -1.41
CA VAL A 44 3.78 11.10 -2.56
C VAL A 44 4.41 10.49 -3.80
N THR A 45 3.61 10.28 -4.84
CA THR A 45 4.10 9.73 -6.12
C THR A 45 5.01 10.72 -6.83
N GLY A 46 5.69 10.29 -7.89
CA GLY A 46 6.39 11.19 -8.80
C GLY A 46 5.44 12.10 -9.57
N PRO A 47 5.99 13.09 -10.31
CA PRO A 47 5.26 13.93 -11.25
C PRO A 47 4.50 13.12 -12.30
N ASN A 48 3.45 13.72 -12.88
CA ASN A 48 2.52 13.06 -13.80
C ASN A 48 1.90 11.77 -13.26
N LEU A 49 1.72 11.70 -11.94
CA LEU A 49 1.18 10.54 -11.22
C LEU A 49 2.03 9.27 -11.45
N ALA A 50 3.28 9.44 -11.89
CA ALA A 50 4.18 8.33 -12.13
C ALA A 50 4.59 7.71 -10.79
N LEU A 51 4.52 6.38 -10.72
CA LEU A 51 5.26 5.69 -9.67
C LEU A 51 6.74 5.89 -9.93
N ILE A 52 7.47 6.23 -8.88
CA ILE A 52 8.91 6.29 -8.93
C ILE A 52 9.34 4.83 -9.18
N SER A 53 9.93 4.50 -10.32
CA SER A 53 10.48 3.16 -10.51
C SER A 53 11.61 3.26 -11.50
N ARG A 54 12.79 2.83 -11.06
CA ARG A 54 13.95 2.68 -11.94
C ARG A 54 14.01 1.29 -12.57
N ARG A 55 13.03 0.41 -12.30
CA ARG A 55 12.97 -0.97 -12.81
C ARG A 55 11.97 -1.05 -13.97
N ARG A 56 12.51 -1.27 -15.18
CA ARG A 56 11.78 -1.49 -16.46
C ARG A 56 10.78 -2.68 -16.49
N ARG A 57 10.47 -3.35 -15.37
CA ARG A 57 9.82 -4.68 -15.36
C ARG A 57 8.47 -4.78 -14.65
N ILE A 58 7.95 -3.71 -14.10
CA ILE A 58 6.55 -3.65 -13.67
C ILE A 58 5.85 -2.78 -14.73
N PRO A 59 4.69 -3.19 -15.29
CA PRO A 59 3.91 -2.30 -16.14
C PRO A 59 3.80 -0.93 -15.46
N GLU A 60 3.92 0.17 -16.21
CA GLU A 60 3.67 1.50 -15.65
C GLU A 60 2.26 1.48 -15.04
N LEU A 61 2.18 1.36 -13.72
CA LEU A 61 0.92 1.49 -13.02
C LEU A 61 0.52 2.95 -13.17
N GLY A 62 -0.58 3.17 -13.87
CA GLY A 62 -1.20 4.48 -13.90
C GLY A 62 -1.76 4.82 -12.52
N ALA A 63 -2.14 6.08 -12.36
CA ALA A 63 -2.67 6.59 -11.11
C ALA A 63 -3.91 5.81 -10.63
N LEU A 64 -4.74 5.36 -11.58
CA LEU A 64 -5.95 4.60 -11.26
C LEU A 64 -5.61 3.20 -10.78
N GLU A 65 -4.67 2.52 -11.44
CA GLU A 65 -4.20 1.21 -11.04
C GLU A 65 -3.54 1.25 -9.66
N TYR A 66 -2.75 2.29 -9.38
CA TYR A 66 -2.17 2.52 -8.05
C TYR A 66 -3.24 2.72 -6.97
N LEU A 67 -4.20 3.61 -7.18
CA LEU A 67 -5.30 3.84 -6.23
C LEU A 67 -6.18 2.59 -6.07
N THR A 68 -6.36 1.81 -7.14
CA THR A 68 -7.06 0.51 -7.09
C THR A 68 -6.28 -0.47 -6.21
N SER A 69 -4.96 -0.54 -6.36
CA SER A 69 -4.10 -1.36 -5.50
C SER A 69 -4.21 -0.94 -4.02
N CYS A 70 -4.18 0.36 -3.73
CA CYS A 70 -4.39 0.86 -2.35
C CYS A 70 -5.77 0.47 -1.81
N HIS A 71 -6.81 0.57 -2.63
CA HIS A 71 -8.16 0.17 -2.23
C HIS A 71 -8.25 -1.34 -1.94
N LEU A 72 -7.61 -2.18 -2.77
CA LEU A 72 -7.51 -3.61 -2.52
C LEU A 72 -6.74 -3.90 -1.24
N ALA A 73 -5.62 -3.22 -0.99
CA ALA A 73 -4.85 -3.37 0.25
C ALA A 73 -5.71 -3.07 1.49
N ASN A 74 -6.55 -2.04 1.43
CA ASN A 74 -7.49 -1.73 2.51
C ASN A 74 -8.51 -2.85 2.74
N ILE A 75 -9.11 -3.38 1.68
CA ILE A 75 -10.11 -4.45 1.80
C ILE A 75 -9.44 -5.72 2.33
N ILE A 76 -8.26 -6.06 1.82
CA ILE A 76 -7.66 -7.39 1.99
C ILE A 76 -6.79 -7.48 3.23
N PHE A 77 -6.12 -6.40 3.62
CA PHE A 77 -5.17 -6.38 4.73
C PHE A 77 -5.54 -5.39 5.83
N GLY A 78 -6.51 -4.50 5.59
CA GLY A 78 -6.91 -3.48 6.55
C GLY A 78 -5.86 -2.38 6.72
N ASP A 79 -5.14 -2.05 5.64
CA ASP A 79 -4.00 -1.12 5.67
C ASP A 79 -4.39 0.35 5.90
N GLN A 80 -5.68 0.69 5.84
CA GLN A 80 -6.20 2.04 6.15
C GLN A 80 -5.51 3.15 5.35
N ILE A 81 -5.18 2.88 4.10
CA ILE A 81 -4.62 3.83 3.14
C ILE A 81 -5.70 4.83 2.73
N GLU A 82 -5.42 6.11 2.86
CA GLU A 82 -6.31 7.19 2.50
C GLU A 82 -5.72 8.05 1.39
N PHE A 83 -6.51 8.28 0.34
CA PHE A 83 -6.19 9.32 -0.63
C PHE A 83 -6.55 10.69 -0.06
N LEU A 84 -5.55 11.56 0.06
CA LEU A 84 -5.71 12.89 0.62
C LEU A 84 -5.98 13.94 -0.46
N GLY A 85 -5.31 13.81 -1.60
CA GLY A 85 -5.39 14.80 -2.66
C GLY A 85 -4.20 14.79 -3.59
N VAL A 86 -3.95 15.94 -4.22
CA VAL A 86 -2.85 16.08 -5.19
C VAL A 86 -2.02 17.33 -4.93
N ILE A 87 -0.73 17.24 -5.27
CA ILE A 87 0.15 18.39 -5.43
C ILE A 87 0.26 18.66 -6.93
N LEU A 88 0.07 19.91 -7.35
CA LEU A 88 0.31 20.33 -8.72
C LEU A 88 1.72 20.90 -8.81
N THR A 89 2.57 20.32 -9.66
CA THR A 89 3.90 20.87 -9.98
C THR A 89 3.98 21.21 -11.47
N GLU A 90 5.01 21.96 -11.86
CA GLU A 90 5.28 22.26 -13.28
C GLU A 90 5.52 20.98 -14.10
N GLU A 91 6.10 19.96 -13.47
CA GLU A 91 6.38 18.66 -14.09
C GLU A 91 5.12 17.77 -14.17
N GLY A 92 4.06 18.09 -13.42
CA GLY A 92 2.77 17.40 -13.46
C GLY A 92 2.16 17.13 -12.08
N PRO A 93 0.92 16.63 -12.04
CA PRO A 93 0.26 16.32 -10.77
C PRO A 93 0.93 15.13 -10.07
N ARG A 94 0.87 15.13 -8.74
CA ARG A 94 1.37 14.06 -7.85
C ARG A 94 0.26 13.63 -6.90
N LEU A 95 0.10 12.34 -6.63
CA LEU A 95 -0.86 11.86 -5.63
C LEU A 95 -0.26 12.03 -4.23
N VAL A 96 -1.11 12.38 -3.27
CA VAL A 96 -0.81 12.36 -1.83
C VAL A 96 -1.72 11.33 -1.18
N ILE A 97 -1.12 10.32 -0.57
CA ILE A 97 -1.82 9.34 0.26
C ILE A 97 -1.21 9.32 1.65
N ARG A 98 -1.95 8.80 2.63
CA ARG A 98 -1.40 8.42 3.93
C ARG A 98 -1.82 7.01 4.32
N GLN A 99 -1.07 6.40 5.22
CA GLN A 99 -1.42 5.15 5.88
C GLN A 99 -0.87 5.17 7.31
N PRO A 100 -1.37 4.34 8.24
CA PRO A 100 -0.76 4.22 9.55
C PRO A 100 0.72 3.84 9.44
N GLU A 101 1.54 4.46 10.28
CA GLU A 101 2.92 4.06 10.47
C GLU A 101 2.96 2.64 11.06
N VAL A 102 3.79 1.77 10.50
CA VAL A 102 3.95 0.40 10.98
C VAL A 102 5.29 0.30 11.69
N GLU A 103 5.26 0.27 13.01
CA GLU A 103 6.45 0.11 13.83
C GLU A 103 6.91 -1.36 13.85
N ALA A 104 8.19 -1.58 13.56
CA ALA A 104 8.81 -2.89 13.73
C ALA A 104 8.94 -3.23 15.21
N ALA A 105 8.73 -4.50 15.56
CA ALA A 105 8.99 -5.01 16.91
C ALA A 105 10.48 -4.90 17.27
N ASP A 106 11.35 -5.06 16.27
CA ASP A 106 12.79 -4.84 16.37
C ASP A 106 13.25 -3.94 15.19
N PRO A 107 13.59 -2.67 15.45
CA PRO A 107 14.07 -1.75 14.41
C PRO A 107 15.34 -2.21 13.69
N ASP A 108 16.18 -3.03 14.33
CA ASP A 108 17.41 -3.57 13.71
C ASP A 108 17.11 -4.75 12.78
N ASN A 109 15.96 -5.40 12.95
CA ASN A 109 15.49 -6.54 12.14
C ASN A 109 14.01 -6.39 11.77
N PRO A 110 13.65 -5.35 10.98
CA PRO A 110 12.25 -4.97 10.80
C PRO A 110 11.47 -5.91 9.89
N HIS A 111 12.15 -6.72 9.07
CA HIS A 111 11.51 -7.53 8.03
C HIS A 111 11.48 -9.02 8.41
N PRO A 112 10.34 -9.71 8.24
CA PRO A 112 10.28 -11.16 8.42
C PRO A 112 10.98 -11.88 7.26
N MET A 113 11.51 -13.07 7.53
CA MET A 113 12.09 -13.92 6.48
C MET A 113 11.02 -14.44 5.50
N LYS A 114 11.40 -14.67 4.24
CA LYS A 114 10.51 -15.18 3.19
C LYS A 114 9.64 -16.39 3.58
N PRO A 115 10.12 -17.42 4.32
CA PRO A 115 9.24 -18.52 4.74
C PRO A 115 8.09 -18.08 5.67
N ALA A 116 8.29 -17.06 6.50
CA ALA A 116 7.25 -16.51 7.36
C ALA A 116 6.23 -15.70 6.54
N ILE A 117 6.71 -14.91 5.57
CA ILE A 117 5.86 -14.19 4.60
C ILE A 117 4.98 -15.17 3.83
N ASN A 118 5.56 -16.25 3.30
CA ASN A 118 4.81 -17.26 2.55
C ASN A 118 3.71 -17.91 3.40
N ARG A 119 3.99 -18.22 4.67
CA ARG A 119 2.96 -18.75 5.59
C ARG A 119 1.87 -17.72 5.86
N TRP A 120 2.25 -16.46 6.03
CA TRP A 120 1.30 -15.38 6.26
C TRP A 120 0.39 -15.15 5.04
N LEU A 121 0.93 -15.14 3.82
CA LEU A 121 0.13 -15.03 2.59
C LEU A 121 -0.85 -16.20 2.45
N ARG A 122 -0.41 -17.43 2.77
CA ARG A 122 -1.30 -18.61 2.83
C ARG A 122 -2.41 -18.45 3.87
N SER A 123 -2.10 -17.95 5.07
CA SER A 123 -3.14 -17.65 6.05
C SER A 123 -4.08 -16.54 5.58
N ALA A 124 -3.62 -15.64 4.71
CA ALA A 124 -4.45 -14.63 4.08
C ALA A 124 -5.33 -15.15 2.93
N GLY A 125 -5.29 -16.46 2.65
CA GLY A 125 -6.07 -17.12 1.61
C GLY A 125 -5.41 -17.09 0.23
N PHE A 126 -4.14 -16.71 0.14
CA PHE A 126 -3.39 -16.74 -1.11
C PHE A 126 -2.69 -18.08 -1.30
N GLU A 127 -2.77 -18.58 -2.52
CA GLU A 127 -2.01 -19.72 -2.99
C GLU A 127 -0.94 -19.24 -3.97
N TYR A 128 0.24 -19.88 -3.93
CA TYR A 128 1.30 -19.60 -4.88
C TYR A 128 1.23 -20.61 -6.00
N ASP A 129 0.97 -20.14 -7.21
CA ASP A 129 0.93 -20.95 -8.42
C ASP A 129 1.55 -20.19 -9.61
N GLU A 130 2.26 -20.92 -10.47
CA GLU A 130 2.91 -20.43 -11.69
C GLU A 130 3.69 -19.09 -11.56
N GLY A 131 4.25 -18.78 -10.38
CA GLY A 131 5.04 -17.56 -10.17
C GLY A 131 4.28 -16.38 -9.59
N ALA A 132 3.01 -16.54 -9.19
CA ALA A 132 2.19 -15.49 -8.61
C ALA A 132 1.44 -15.97 -7.36
N TRP A 133 1.22 -15.04 -6.42
CA TRP A 133 0.32 -15.27 -5.28
C TRP A 133 -1.09 -14.83 -5.67
N THR A 134 -2.03 -15.77 -5.68
CA THR A 134 -3.42 -15.53 -6.09
C THR A 134 -4.39 -16.00 -5.03
N ARG A 135 -5.45 -15.23 -4.79
CA ARG A 135 -6.56 -15.63 -3.92
C ARG A 135 -7.76 -16.00 -4.78
N GLU A 136 -8.05 -17.30 -4.89
CA GLU A 136 -9.07 -17.81 -5.83
C GLU A 136 -10.48 -17.26 -5.58
N GLY A 137 -10.84 -17.02 -4.32
CA GLY A 137 -12.20 -16.60 -3.95
C GLY A 137 -12.64 -15.27 -4.59
N ASP A 138 -11.71 -14.37 -4.90
CA ASP A 138 -12.01 -13.08 -5.52
C ASP A 138 -11.02 -12.65 -6.62
N LEU A 139 -10.12 -13.58 -6.99
CA LEU A 139 -9.17 -13.48 -8.09
C LEU A 139 -8.22 -12.28 -7.96
N VAL A 140 -7.80 -11.99 -6.73
CA VAL A 140 -6.78 -10.99 -6.43
C VAL A 140 -5.40 -11.61 -6.56
N VAL A 141 -4.49 -10.88 -7.19
CA VAL A 141 -3.08 -11.24 -7.35
C VAL A 141 -2.21 -10.25 -6.59
N VAL A 142 -1.25 -10.76 -5.84
CA VAL A 142 -0.20 -9.97 -5.17
C VAL A 142 1.08 -10.01 -6.00
N SER A 143 1.72 -8.86 -6.12
CA SER A 143 3.04 -8.68 -6.71
C SER A 143 3.89 -7.73 -5.85
N ASP A 144 5.19 -7.69 -6.12
CA ASP A 144 6.20 -6.96 -5.33
C ASP A 144 6.32 -7.47 -3.89
N GLU A 145 6.17 -8.78 -3.67
CA GLU A 145 6.11 -9.41 -2.35
C GLU A 145 7.50 -9.79 -1.78
N HIS A 146 8.45 -8.87 -1.86
CA HIS A 146 9.78 -9.05 -1.27
C HIS A 146 9.80 -8.72 0.23
N GLU A 147 10.82 -9.18 0.95
CA GLU A 147 10.93 -9.03 2.42
C GLU A 147 10.80 -7.57 2.89
N GLY A 148 11.36 -6.62 2.13
CA GLY A 148 11.25 -5.19 2.43
C GLY A 148 9.82 -4.61 2.44
N ASN A 149 8.85 -5.31 1.83
CA ASN A 149 7.44 -4.91 1.78
C ASN A 149 6.60 -5.59 2.88
N PHE A 150 7.26 -6.16 3.88
CA PHE A 150 6.62 -6.68 5.08
C PHE A 150 7.38 -6.22 6.31
N ILE A 151 6.65 -5.75 7.32
CA ILE A 151 7.20 -5.39 8.62
C ILE A 151 6.77 -6.44 9.64
N LEU A 152 7.71 -6.90 10.45
CA LEU A 152 7.43 -7.71 11.63
C LEU A 152 7.13 -6.78 12.80
N ALA A 153 5.86 -6.43 12.97
CA ALA A 153 5.37 -5.61 14.07
C ALA A 153 5.10 -6.44 15.33
N ALA A 154 4.84 -5.77 16.46
CA ALA A 154 4.58 -6.44 17.74
C ALA A 154 3.33 -7.35 17.68
N GLU A 155 2.33 -6.96 16.89
CA GLU A 155 1.10 -7.73 16.67
C GLU A 155 1.22 -8.80 15.57
N GLY A 156 2.35 -8.87 14.87
CA GLY A 156 2.62 -9.82 13.79
C GLY A 156 3.06 -9.17 12.48
N ILE A 157 3.03 -9.95 11.39
CA ILE A 157 3.46 -9.48 10.07
C ILE A 157 2.44 -8.52 9.49
N ARG A 158 2.91 -7.37 9.03
CA ARG A 158 2.13 -6.32 8.36
C ARG A 158 2.67 -6.08 6.95
N PRO A 159 1.87 -6.19 5.89
CA PRO A 159 2.31 -5.80 4.56
C PRO A 159 2.41 -4.28 4.47
N ILE A 160 3.33 -3.81 3.65
CA ILE A 160 3.42 -2.41 3.21
C ILE A 160 3.79 -2.42 1.72
N ASP A 161 3.25 -1.48 0.94
CA ASP A 161 3.66 -1.28 -0.46
C ASP A 161 3.52 -2.50 -1.38
N LEU A 162 2.67 -3.46 -1.03
CA LEU A 162 2.30 -4.53 -1.94
C LEU A 162 1.47 -4.00 -3.10
N HIS A 163 1.72 -4.55 -4.28
CA HIS A 163 0.93 -4.25 -5.46
C HIS A 163 -0.12 -5.34 -5.67
N LEU A 164 -1.38 -4.95 -5.54
CA LEU A 164 -2.54 -5.81 -5.70
C LEU A 164 -3.30 -5.46 -6.97
N THR A 165 -3.65 -6.50 -7.72
CA THR A 165 -4.49 -6.40 -8.92
C THR A 165 -5.57 -7.46 -8.88
N ARG A 166 -6.61 -7.31 -9.72
CA ARG A 166 -7.55 -8.40 -9.99
C ARG A 166 -7.33 -8.92 -11.39
N LEU A 167 -7.50 -10.23 -11.57
CA LEU A 167 -7.54 -10.82 -12.91
C LEU A 167 -8.67 -10.18 -13.73
N SER A 168 -8.45 -10.00 -15.02
CA SER A 168 -9.35 -9.22 -15.88
C SER A 168 -10.77 -9.82 -16.02
N TRP A 169 -10.92 -11.11 -15.74
CA TRP A 169 -12.20 -11.83 -15.72
C TRP A 169 -12.80 -11.97 -14.32
N ALA A 170 -12.24 -11.33 -13.30
CA ALA A 170 -12.79 -11.35 -11.95
C ALA A 170 -14.18 -10.70 -11.93
N THR A 171 -15.14 -11.38 -11.29
CA THR A 171 -16.51 -10.87 -11.08
C THR A 171 -16.83 -10.87 -9.59
N GLY A 172 -17.80 -10.06 -9.17
CA GLY A 172 -18.19 -9.96 -7.76
C GLY A 172 -17.28 -9.08 -6.89
N GLU A 173 -17.62 -9.02 -5.61
CA GLU A 173 -16.93 -8.22 -4.60
C GLU A 173 -15.62 -8.87 -4.14
N VAL A 174 -14.69 -8.05 -3.64
CA VAL A 174 -13.45 -8.51 -3.01
C VAL A 174 -13.75 -8.86 -1.57
N ILE A 175 -13.24 -10.00 -1.11
CA ILE A 175 -13.54 -10.53 0.22
C ILE A 175 -12.75 -9.72 1.27
N PRO A 176 -13.41 -9.03 2.22
CA PRO A 176 -12.72 -8.26 3.25
C PRO A 176 -11.90 -9.12 4.21
N TRP A 177 -10.84 -8.55 4.77
CA TRP A 177 -9.96 -9.18 5.75
C TRP A 177 -10.72 -9.68 6.98
N GLU A 178 -11.71 -8.92 7.45
CA GLU A 178 -12.52 -9.24 8.63
C GLU A 178 -13.42 -10.47 8.42
N GLN A 179 -13.68 -10.81 7.16
CA GLN A 179 -14.46 -11.97 6.74
C GLN A 179 -13.56 -13.18 6.45
N ASN A 180 -12.23 -13.01 6.47
CA ASN A 180 -11.30 -14.11 6.33
C ASN A 180 -11.32 -14.98 7.61
N PRO A 181 -11.65 -16.28 7.52
CA PRO A 181 -11.76 -17.18 8.67
C PRO A 181 -10.44 -17.37 9.45
N VAL A 182 -9.30 -16.94 8.90
CA VAL A 182 -7.97 -17.08 9.53
C VAL A 182 -7.43 -15.75 10.08
N ASN A 183 -8.23 -14.68 10.08
CA ASN A 183 -7.83 -13.36 10.59
C ASN A 183 -7.55 -13.41 12.11
N PRO A 184 -6.32 -13.12 12.58
CA PRO A 184 -5.96 -13.20 13.99
C PRO A 184 -6.71 -12.19 14.88
N ARG A 185 -7.31 -11.14 14.30
CA ARG A 185 -8.17 -10.21 15.03
C ARG A 185 -9.53 -10.82 15.43
N ARG A 186 -9.98 -11.91 14.79
CA ARG A 186 -11.17 -12.66 15.23
C ARG A 186 -10.88 -13.54 16.45
N THR A 187 -9.67 -14.07 16.57
CA THR A 187 -9.29 -14.97 17.68
C THR A 187 -9.18 -14.28 19.03
N ALA A 188 -9.23 -12.94 19.07
CA ALA A 188 -9.22 -12.15 20.31
C ALA A 188 -10.62 -11.89 20.90
N THR A 189 -11.70 -12.47 20.32
CA THR A 189 -13.09 -12.25 20.77
C THR A 189 -13.81 -13.52 21.22
N LEU A 190 -13.09 -14.50 21.77
CA LEU A 190 -13.67 -15.66 22.45
C LEU A 190 -13.11 -15.78 23.88
#